data_AF-A0A1Q3GMG9-F1
#
_entry.id   AF-A0A1Q3GMG9-F1
#
_cell.length_a   1.000
_cell.length_b   1.000
_cell.length_c   1.000
_cell.angle_alpha   90.00
_cell.angle_beta   90.00
_cell.angle_gamma   90.00
#
_symmetry.space_group_name_H-M   'P 1'
#
loop_
_entity.id
_entity.type
_entity.pdbx_description
1 polymer ?
#
loop_
_entity_poly.entity_id
_entity_poly.type
_entity_poly.pdbx_seq_one_letter_code
_entity_poly.pdbx_strand_id
1 'polypeptide(L)'
;MFGYAIWSLYIWSKNQQEDLKNRILSDSSQLIAHWHYNANRWRQFSELALKKGRKATFLGLWIFGAILLLITVLVMYFNSQFRWSALQYAFIGFIIFMALGYLLATQHQNRKRRIFLESIKPEVHLSTYGALINREWTLPFKQSNVDLIQVDKVHLHQETCLCFTVKISSGEGDALKKHHIPVPQNEMEHLPKVLEAFQESISITQQK
;
A
#
# COMPACT_ATOMS: atom_id res chain seq x y z
N MET A 1 -8.81 21.86 -13.22
CA MET A 1 -7.43 21.31 -13.19
C MET A 1 -7.25 20.23 -12.11
N PHE A 2 -7.64 20.46 -10.85
CA PHE A 2 -7.48 19.45 -9.77
C PHE A 2 -8.13 18.08 -10.05
N GLY A 3 -9.35 18.03 -10.60
CA GLY A 3 -10.01 16.77 -10.95
C GLY A 3 -9.23 15.94 -11.98
N TYR A 4 -8.61 16.61 -12.97
CA TYR A 4 -7.76 15.96 -13.96
C TYR A 4 -6.47 15.42 -13.33
N ALA A 5 -5.84 16.16 -12.40
CA ALA A 5 -4.66 15.71 -11.69
C ALA A 5 -4.95 14.48 -10.79
N ILE A 6 -6.09 14.45 -10.11
CA ILE A 6 -6.50 13.29 -9.31
C ILE A 6 -6.77 12.08 -10.22
N TRP A 7 -7.44 12.31 -11.35
CA TRP A 7 -7.73 11.25 -12.32
C TRP A 7 -6.47 10.68 -12.98
N SER A 8 -5.52 11.54 -13.35
CA SER A 8 -4.25 11.10 -13.95
C SER A 8 -3.39 10.33 -12.95
N LEU A 9 -3.34 10.76 -11.67
CA LEU A 9 -2.69 10.00 -10.60
C LEU A 9 -3.33 8.63 -10.38
N TYR A 10 -4.66 8.54 -10.45
CA TYR A 10 -5.38 7.28 -10.33
C TYR A 10 -5.05 6.32 -11.48
N ILE A 11 -5.11 6.79 -12.74
CA ILE A 11 -4.76 5.99 -13.92
C ILE A 11 -3.30 5.55 -13.84
N TRP A 12 -2.39 6.47 -13.52
CA TRP A 12 -0.97 6.15 -13.39
C TRP A 12 -0.75 5.05 -12.34
N SER A 13 -1.36 5.17 -11.16
CA SER A 13 -1.27 4.14 -10.11
C SER A 13 -1.82 2.79 -10.55
N LYS A 14 -2.93 2.78 -11.31
CA LYS A 14 -3.52 1.55 -11.86
C LYS A 14 -2.58 0.90 -12.87
N ASN A 15 -2.04 1.67 -13.81
CA ASN A 15 -1.13 1.17 -14.84
C ASN A 15 0.14 0.59 -14.19
N GLN A 16 0.70 1.26 -13.18
CA GLN A 16 1.86 0.75 -12.44
C GLN A 16 1.58 -0.60 -11.74
N GLN A 17 0.38 -0.79 -11.18
CA GLN A 17 -0.02 -2.08 -10.59
C GLN A 17 -0.10 -3.18 -11.66
N GLU A 18 -0.62 -2.85 -12.84
CA GLU A 18 -0.83 -3.76 -13.97
C GLU A 18 0.50 -4.14 -14.64
N ASP A 19 1.39 -3.17 -14.85
CA ASP A 19 2.75 -3.37 -15.36
C ASP A 19 3.56 -4.27 -14.43
N LEU A 20 3.52 -4.01 -13.11
CA LEU A 20 4.20 -4.84 -12.12
C LEU A 20 3.61 -6.26 -12.10
N LYS A 21 2.28 -6.39 -12.15
CA LYS A 21 1.62 -7.69 -12.23
C LYS A 21 2.10 -8.47 -13.44
N ASN A 22 2.13 -7.83 -14.61
CA ASN A 22 2.57 -8.46 -15.86
C ASN A 22 4.03 -8.91 -15.75
N ARG A 23 4.93 -8.07 -15.21
CA ARG A 23 6.34 -8.44 -14.99
C ARG A 23 6.49 -9.65 -14.06
N ILE A 24 5.75 -9.68 -12.95
CA ILE A 24 5.79 -10.80 -11.99
C ILE A 24 5.31 -12.11 -12.64
N LEU A 25 4.27 -12.04 -13.49
CA LEU A 25 3.69 -13.22 -14.12
C LEU A 25 4.45 -13.69 -15.37
N SER A 26 5.10 -12.77 -16.10
CA SER A 26 5.79 -13.09 -17.35
C SER A 26 7.22 -13.60 -17.16
N ASP A 27 7.91 -13.14 -16.12
CA ASP A 27 9.33 -13.45 -15.89
C ASP A 27 9.52 -14.51 -14.81
N SER A 28 9.44 -15.78 -15.21
CA SER A 28 9.64 -16.92 -14.31
C SER A 28 11.06 -17.01 -13.75
N SER A 29 12.05 -16.38 -14.38
CA SER A 29 13.44 -16.40 -13.90
C SER A 29 13.64 -15.55 -12.64
N GLN A 30 12.76 -14.57 -12.43
CA GLN A 30 12.77 -13.67 -11.29
C GLN A 30 11.82 -14.12 -10.16
N LEU A 31 11.07 -15.20 -10.38
CA LEU A 31 10.19 -15.78 -9.38
C LEU A 31 11.02 -16.54 -8.33
N ILE A 32 10.90 -16.13 -7.07
CA ILE A 32 11.62 -16.73 -5.94
C ILE A 32 10.75 -17.81 -5.29
N ALA A 33 9.46 -17.54 -5.09
CA ALA A 33 8.56 -18.50 -4.48
C ALA A 33 7.11 -18.28 -4.91
N HIS A 34 6.32 -19.36 -4.92
CA HIS A 34 4.87 -19.32 -5.09
C HIS A 34 4.21 -20.08 -3.96
N TRP A 35 3.56 -19.35 -3.07
CA TRP A 35 2.97 -19.90 -1.87
C TRP A 35 1.47 -19.97 -1.96
N HIS A 36 0.92 -21.09 -1.51
CA HIS A 36 -0.51 -21.30 -1.33
C HIS A 36 -0.82 -21.37 0.16
N TYR A 37 -1.93 -20.77 0.56
CA TYR A 37 -2.30 -20.66 1.96
C TYR A 37 -3.60 -21.40 2.25
N ASN A 38 -3.73 -21.87 3.49
CA ASN A 38 -5.04 -22.20 4.03
C ASN A 38 -5.86 -20.90 4.19
N ALA A 39 -7.08 -20.88 3.66
CA ALA A 39 -7.96 -19.71 3.65
C ALA A 39 -8.23 -19.14 5.05
N ASN A 40 -8.44 -20.01 6.05
CA ASN A 40 -8.75 -19.58 7.42
C ASN A 40 -7.56 -18.88 8.07
N ARG A 41 -6.36 -19.44 7.91
CA ARG A 41 -5.13 -18.90 8.46
C ARG A 41 -4.76 -17.55 7.82
N TRP A 42 -4.81 -17.49 6.49
CA TRP A 42 -4.60 -16.25 5.75
C TRP A 42 -5.59 -15.15 6.14
N ARG A 43 -6.87 -15.51 6.32
CA ARG A 43 -7.93 -14.58 6.77
C ARG A 43 -7.62 -14.03 8.16
N GLN A 44 -7.25 -14.88 9.13
CA GLN A 44 -6.91 -14.45 10.49
C GLN A 44 -5.75 -13.43 10.50
N PHE A 45 -4.67 -13.72 9.77
CA PHE A 45 -3.54 -12.79 9.63
C PHE A 45 -3.97 -11.48 8.94
N SER A 46 -4.67 -11.59 7.81
CA SER A 46 -5.06 -10.45 6.98
C SER A 46 -6.05 -9.52 7.68
N GLU A 47 -7.01 -10.05 8.45
CA GLU A 47 -7.98 -9.22 9.19
C GLU A 47 -7.30 -8.31 10.21
N LEU A 48 -6.31 -8.84 10.95
CA LEU A 48 -5.55 -8.05 11.93
C LEU A 48 -4.74 -6.95 11.25
N ALA A 49 -4.08 -7.26 10.13
CA ALA A 49 -3.32 -6.30 9.36
C ALA A 49 -4.22 -5.19 8.76
N LEU A 50 -5.38 -5.56 8.21
CA LEU A 50 -6.33 -4.63 7.59
C LEU A 50 -7.02 -3.71 8.61
N LYS A 51 -7.33 -4.21 9.81
CA LYS A 51 -7.97 -3.42 10.88
C LYS A 51 -7.12 -2.21 11.28
N LYS A 52 -5.79 -2.38 11.36
CA LYS A 52 -4.85 -1.29 11.66
C LYS A 52 -4.80 -0.25 10.53
N GLY A 53 -4.75 -0.71 9.28
CA GLY A 53 -4.74 0.17 8.10
C GLY A 53 -5.99 1.06 8.01
N ARG A 54 -7.17 0.49 8.26
CA ARG A 54 -8.45 1.22 8.21
C ARG A 54 -8.47 2.39 9.20
N LYS A 55 -8.06 2.16 10.46
CA LYS A 55 -8.02 3.22 11.49
C LYS A 55 -7.10 4.38 11.09
N ALA A 56 -5.91 4.07 10.56
CA ALA A 56 -4.95 5.08 10.14
C ALA A 56 -5.48 5.94 8.97
N THR A 57 -6.13 5.32 7.97
CA THR A 57 -6.72 6.05 6.84
C THR A 57 -7.82 7.01 7.31
N PHE A 58 -8.74 6.55 8.16
CA PHE A 58 -9.81 7.42 8.67
C PHE A 58 -9.27 8.54 9.56
N LEU A 59 -8.32 8.23 10.44
CA LEU A 59 -7.69 9.25 11.30
C LEU A 59 -6.98 10.32 10.46
N GLY A 60 -6.24 9.92 9.42
CA GLY A 60 -5.58 10.84 8.49
C GLY A 60 -6.57 11.74 7.76
N LEU A 61 -7.70 11.20 7.30
CA LEU A 61 -8.77 11.98 6.67
C LEU A 61 -9.33 13.05 7.62
N TRP A 62 -9.60 12.69 8.89
CA TRP A 62 -10.08 13.62 9.91
C TRP A 62 -9.06 14.71 10.25
N ILE A 63 -7.79 14.35 10.45
CA ILE A 63 -6.71 15.30 10.75
C ILE A 63 -6.52 16.29 9.59
N PHE A 64 -6.43 15.78 8.36
CA PHE A 64 -6.29 16.61 7.17
C PHE A 64 -7.49 17.55 7.01
N GLY A 65 -8.69 17.04 7.27
CA GLY A 65 -9.90 17.85 7.25
C GLY A 65 -9.87 18.98 8.29
N ALA A 66 -9.46 18.69 9.52
CA ALA A 66 -9.34 19.69 10.58
C ALA A 66 -8.30 20.79 10.22
N ILE A 67 -7.17 20.41 9.63
CA ILE A 67 -6.14 21.35 9.17
C ILE A 67 -6.69 22.26 8.06
N LEU A 68 -7.40 21.72 7.07
CA LEU A 68 -8.02 22.51 6.01
C LEU A 68 -9.05 23.52 6.56
N LEU A 69 -9.85 23.10 7.53
CA LEU A 69 -10.83 23.98 8.17
C LEU A 69 -10.13 25.11 8.94
N LEU A 70 -9.06 24.79 9.69
CA LEU A 70 -8.25 25.78 10.40
C LEU A 70 -7.61 26.80 9.45
N ILE A 71 -7.03 26.36 8.33
CA ILE A 71 -6.46 27.24 7.31
C ILE A 71 -7.53 28.19 6.76
N THR A 72 -8.73 27.67 6.49
CA THR A 72 -9.86 28.47 5.99
C THR A 72 -10.24 29.58 6.99
N VAL A 73 -10.32 29.25 8.28
CA VAL A 73 -10.62 30.23 9.34
C VAL A 73 -9.52 31.29 9.46
N LEU A 74 -8.24 30.88 9.42
CA LEU A 74 -7.11 31.81 9.48
C LEU A 74 -7.10 32.77 8.28
N VAL A 75 -7.30 32.26 7.06
CA VAL A 75 -7.37 33.09 5.86
C VAL A 75 -8.50 34.11 5.97
N MET A 76 -9.67 33.73 6.49
CA MET A 76 -10.76 34.68 6.72
C MET A 76 -10.44 35.73 7.79
N TYR A 77 -9.78 35.34 8.88
CA TYR A 77 -9.41 36.27 9.95
C TYR A 77 -8.46 37.37 9.46
N PHE A 78 -7.47 37.01 8.63
CA PHE A 78 -6.46 37.96 8.14
C PHE A 78 -6.89 38.76 6.90
N ASN A 79 -8.01 38.44 6.27
CA ASN A 79 -8.39 39.00 4.97
C ASN A 79 -9.79 39.62 5.04
N SER A 80 -9.85 40.91 5.40
CA SER A 80 -11.09 41.67 5.70
C SER A 80 -12.07 41.80 4.53
N GLN A 81 -11.68 41.41 3.31
CA GLN A 81 -12.53 41.44 2.13
C GLN A 81 -13.39 40.17 1.95
N PHE A 82 -13.19 39.12 2.76
CA PHE A 82 -13.96 37.90 2.65
C PHE A 82 -15.38 38.07 3.20
N ARG A 83 -16.37 37.96 2.30
CA ARG A 83 -17.80 37.96 2.66
C ARG A 83 -18.19 36.63 3.33
N TRP A 84 -19.15 36.66 4.26
CA TRP A 84 -19.72 35.47 4.91
C TRP A 84 -20.18 34.37 3.94
N SER A 85 -20.63 34.74 2.73
CA SER A 85 -20.98 33.78 1.68
C SER A 85 -19.80 32.87 1.26
N ALA A 86 -18.57 33.37 1.30
CA ALA A 86 -17.38 32.58 0.96
C ALA A 86 -17.10 31.48 2.00
N LEU A 87 -17.39 31.73 3.29
CA LEU A 87 -17.32 30.71 4.34
C LEU A 87 -18.31 29.56 4.06
N GLN A 88 -19.53 29.90 3.64
CA GLN A 88 -20.56 28.91 3.32
C GLN A 88 -20.12 28.02 2.14
N TYR A 89 -19.59 28.62 1.07
CA TYR A 89 -19.06 27.84 -0.05
C TYR A 89 -17.84 27.00 0.34
N ALA A 90 -16.95 27.51 1.18
CA ALA A 90 -15.81 26.75 1.69
C ALA A 90 -16.26 25.55 2.54
N PHE A 91 -17.28 25.73 3.39
CA PHE A 91 -17.83 24.66 4.22
C PHE A 91 -18.56 23.59 3.38
N ILE A 92 -19.34 24.01 2.38
CA ILE A 92 -19.97 23.08 1.42
C ILE A 92 -18.89 22.31 0.65
N GLY A 93 -17.86 23.00 0.14
CA GLY A 93 -16.72 22.38 -0.53
C GLY A 93 -15.98 21.39 0.37
N PHE A 94 -15.80 21.73 1.65
CA PHE A 94 -15.22 20.85 2.66
C PHE A 94 -16.04 19.58 2.86
N ILE A 95 -17.37 19.69 3.03
CA ILE A 95 -18.27 18.54 3.18
C ILE A 95 -18.18 17.64 1.95
N ILE A 96 -18.24 18.22 0.74
CA ILE A 96 -18.15 17.46 -0.51
C ILE A 96 -16.80 16.74 -0.60
N PHE A 97 -15.70 17.43 -0.28
CA PHE A 97 -14.36 16.84 -0.30
C PHE A 97 -14.20 15.71 0.72
N MET A 98 -14.71 15.89 1.95
CA MET A 98 -14.70 14.86 2.99
C MET A 98 -15.55 13.65 2.59
N ALA A 99 -16.73 13.87 2.00
CA ALA A 99 -17.59 12.80 1.51
C ALA A 99 -16.93 12.01 0.38
N LEU A 100 -16.34 12.70 -0.62
CA LEU A 100 -15.60 12.07 -1.71
C LEU A 100 -14.37 11.31 -1.20
N GLY A 101 -13.58 11.90 -0.30
CA GLY A 101 -12.43 11.26 0.30
C GLY A 101 -12.81 10.02 1.11
N TYR A 102 -13.90 10.09 1.87
CA TYR A 102 -14.45 8.94 2.60
C TYR A 102 -14.89 7.83 1.65
N LEU A 103 -15.60 8.16 0.56
CA LEU A 103 -16.04 7.18 -0.43
C LEU A 103 -14.85 6.48 -1.10
N LEU A 104 -13.84 7.25 -1.55
CA LEU A 104 -12.64 6.70 -2.18
C LEU A 104 -11.83 5.82 -1.22
N ALA A 105 -11.64 6.28 0.02
CA ALA A 105 -10.97 5.50 1.06
C ALA A 105 -11.71 4.19 1.34
N THR A 106 -13.04 4.25 1.45
CA THR A 106 -13.88 3.07 1.70
C THR A 106 -13.86 2.09 0.53
N GLN A 107 -13.96 2.58 -0.72
CA GLN A 107 -13.85 1.74 -1.91
C GLN A 107 -12.50 1.03 -1.98
N HIS A 108 -11.40 1.76 -1.75
CA HIS A 108 -10.06 1.19 -1.75
C HIS A 108 -9.89 0.12 -0.66
N GLN A 109 -10.35 0.40 0.56
CA GLN A 109 -10.32 -0.55 1.68
C GLN A 109 -11.19 -1.78 1.41
N ASN A 110 -12.37 -1.61 0.84
CA ASN A 110 -13.27 -2.71 0.48
C ASN A 110 -12.67 -3.59 -0.62
N ARG A 111 -12.07 -3.00 -1.66
CA ARG A 111 -11.34 -3.75 -2.70
C ARG A 111 -10.20 -4.56 -2.09
N LYS A 112 -9.39 -3.95 -1.23
CA LYS A 112 -8.30 -4.66 -0.54
C LYS A 112 -8.84 -5.77 0.36
N ARG A 113 -9.92 -5.52 1.09
CA ARG A 113 -10.57 -6.52 1.95
C ARG A 113 -11.09 -7.71 1.13
N ARG A 114 -11.75 -7.46 0.01
CA ARG A 114 -12.23 -8.50 -0.91
C ARG A 114 -11.07 -9.38 -1.37
N ILE A 115 -10.01 -8.77 -1.91
CA ILE A 115 -8.84 -9.49 -2.41
C ILE A 115 -8.21 -10.36 -1.32
N PHE A 116 -8.06 -9.84 -0.10
CA PHE A 116 -7.34 -10.55 0.95
C PHE A 116 -8.23 -11.54 1.73
N LEU A 117 -9.53 -11.32 1.89
CA LEU A 117 -10.38 -12.12 2.78
C LEU A 117 -11.34 -13.07 2.06
N GLU A 118 -11.70 -12.78 0.81
CA GLU A 118 -12.70 -13.55 0.05
C GLU A 118 -12.07 -14.57 -0.91
N SER A 119 -10.74 -14.60 -1.03
CA SER A 119 -10.06 -15.61 -1.84
C SER A 119 -10.22 -17.00 -1.23
N ILE A 120 -10.79 -17.93 -2.02
CA ILE A 120 -11.01 -19.33 -1.64
C ILE A 120 -9.68 -20.09 -1.52
N LYS A 121 -8.72 -19.76 -2.40
CA LYS A 121 -7.37 -20.33 -2.42
C LYS A 121 -6.36 -19.18 -2.42
N PRO A 122 -6.05 -18.61 -1.25
CA PRO A 122 -5.14 -17.49 -1.20
C PRO A 122 -3.74 -17.93 -1.67
N GLU A 123 -3.15 -17.13 -2.55
CA GLU A 123 -1.84 -17.36 -3.12
C GLU A 123 -1.01 -16.08 -3.13
N VAL A 124 0.30 -16.24 -3.01
CA VAL A 124 1.28 -15.15 -3.12
C VAL A 124 2.42 -15.60 -4.02
N HIS A 125 2.63 -14.89 -5.12
CA HIS A 125 3.85 -14.99 -5.92
C HIS A 125 4.86 -13.98 -5.40
N LEU A 126 6.04 -14.45 -5.01
CA LEU A 126 7.17 -13.65 -4.58
C LEU A 126 8.20 -13.62 -5.71
N SER A 127 8.56 -12.43 -6.16
CA SER A 127 9.62 -12.21 -7.14
C SER A 127 10.58 -11.11 -6.67
N THR A 128 11.70 -10.95 -7.37
CA THR A 128 12.65 -9.85 -7.12
C THR A 128 12.03 -8.47 -7.32
N TYR A 129 10.99 -8.34 -8.15
CA TYR A 129 10.28 -7.08 -8.40
C TYR A 129 9.22 -6.74 -7.35
N GLY A 130 8.63 -7.75 -6.70
CA GLY A 130 7.50 -7.53 -5.80
C GLY A 130 6.80 -8.81 -5.36
N ALA A 131 5.71 -8.63 -4.64
CA ALA A 131 4.76 -9.70 -4.32
C ALA A 131 3.44 -9.48 -5.03
N LEU A 132 2.87 -10.54 -5.59
CA LEU A 132 1.54 -10.56 -6.21
C LEU A 132 0.61 -11.46 -5.40
N ILE A 133 -0.38 -10.86 -4.76
CA ILE A 133 -1.36 -11.51 -3.89
C ILE A 133 -2.63 -11.76 -4.69
N ASN A 134 -3.07 -13.02 -4.75
CA ASN A 134 -4.30 -13.47 -5.42
C ASN A 134 -4.45 -12.95 -6.86
N ARG A 135 -3.32 -12.77 -7.59
CA ARG A 135 -3.26 -12.22 -8.96
C ARG A 135 -3.92 -10.84 -9.16
N GLU A 136 -4.30 -10.17 -8.08
CA GLU A 136 -5.05 -8.91 -8.11
C GLU A 136 -4.32 -7.75 -7.45
N TRP A 137 -3.46 -8.01 -6.46
CA TRP A 137 -2.82 -6.97 -5.68
C TRP A 137 -1.31 -7.09 -5.69
N THR A 138 -0.62 -6.05 -6.14
CA THR A 138 0.84 -6.01 -6.17
C THR A 138 1.43 -5.18 -5.04
N LEU A 139 2.54 -5.67 -4.48
CA LEU A 139 3.40 -4.97 -3.53
C LEU A 139 4.78 -4.80 -4.19
N PRO A 140 5.18 -3.57 -4.57
CA PRO A 140 6.46 -3.35 -5.23
C PRO A 140 7.62 -3.51 -4.25
N PHE A 141 8.64 -4.25 -4.68
CA PHE A 141 9.97 -4.29 -4.07
C PHE A 141 10.99 -3.53 -4.90
N LYS A 142 10.82 -3.51 -6.23
CA LYS A 142 11.72 -2.79 -7.15
C LYS A 142 10.92 -2.09 -8.25
N GLN A 143 11.04 -0.77 -8.32
CA GLN A 143 10.38 0.11 -9.28
C GLN A 143 11.15 1.44 -9.37
N SER A 144 10.82 2.33 -10.31
CA SER A 144 11.56 3.60 -10.55
C SER A 144 11.89 4.42 -9.30
N ASN A 145 11.01 4.37 -8.29
CA ASN A 145 11.17 5.11 -7.02
C ASN A 145 11.09 4.18 -5.80
N VAL A 146 11.19 2.87 -5.98
CA VAL A 146 11.03 1.89 -4.90
C VAL A 146 12.17 0.88 -4.97
N ASP A 147 12.92 0.74 -3.89
CA ASP A 147 14.03 -0.22 -3.82
C ASP A 147 13.95 -1.07 -2.56
N LEU A 148 14.13 -2.37 -2.69
CA LEU A 148 14.20 -3.28 -1.56
C LEU A 148 15.54 -3.12 -0.86
N ILE A 149 15.51 -2.77 0.43
CA ILE A 149 16.72 -2.58 1.23
C ILE A 149 17.03 -3.84 2.02
N GLN A 150 16.00 -4.46 2.60
CA GLN A 150 16.19 -5.51 3.59
C GLN A 150 15.00 -6.47 3.62
N VAL A 151 15.29 -7.75 3.86
CA VAL A 151 14.30 -8.78 4.14
C VAL A 151 14.67 -9.50 5.43
N ASP A 152 13.77 -9.45 6.41
CA ASP A 152 13.96 -10.09 7.71
C ASP A 152 12.85 -11.08 8.02
N LYS A 153 13.19 -12.11 8.81
CA LYS A 153 12.20 -12.96 9.47
C LYS A 153 11.71 -12.27 10.74
N VAL A 154 10.40 -12.03 10.83
CA VAL A 154 9.76 -11.44 12.01
C VAL A 154 8.60 -12.29 12.49
N HIS A 155 8.25 -12.18 13.77
CA HIS A 155 7.07 -12.84 14.32
C HIS A 155 5.99 -11.77 14.53
N LEU A 156 4.87 -11.89 13.81
CA LEU A 156 3.78 -10.94 13.85
C LEU A 156 2.45 -11.70 13.95
N HIS A 157 1.57 -11.31 14.88
CA HIS A 157 0.26 -11.96 15.07
C HIS A 157 0.34 -13.49 15.26
N GLN A 158 1.35 -13.97 16.01
CA GLN A 158 1.61 -15.40 16.25
C GLN A 158 2.05 -16.19 15.00
N GLU A 159 2.34 -15.51 13.89
CA GLU A 159 2.86 -16.12 12.68
C GLU A 159 4.28 -15.67 12.37
N THR A 160 5.07 -16.58 11.80
CA THR A 160 6.35 -16.23 11.17
C THR A 160 6.05 -15.52 9.86
N CYS A 161 6.61 -14.33 9.67
CA CYS A 161 6.45 -13.51 8.48
C CYS A 161 7.80 -13.11 7.89
N LEU A 162 7.84 -12.92 6.58
CA LEU A 162 8.86 -12.14 5.91
C LEU A 162 8.49 -10.66 5.99
N CYS A 163 9.40 -9.85 6.50
CA CYS A 163 9.31 -8.40 6.52
C CYS A 163 10.22 -7.80 5.45
N PHE A 164 9.62 -7.27 4.40
CA PHE A 164 10.31 -6.57 3.32
C PHE A 164 10.34 -5.07 3.63
N THR A 165 11.52 -4.51 3.86
CA THR A 165 11.72 -3.07 4.04
C THR A 165 12.13 -2.46 2.71
N VAL A 166 11.26 -1.61 2.15
CA VAL A 166 11.49 -0.91 0.90
C VAL A 166 11.74 0.58 1.16
N LYS A 167 12.71 1.12 0.45
CA LYS A 167 12.94 2.54 0.26
C LYS A 167 11.95 3.07 -0.75
N ILE A 168 11.35 4.20 -0.48
CA ILE A 168 10.56 4.95 -1.45
C ILE A 168 11.23 6.31 -1.60
N SER A 169 11.92 6.50 -2.72
CA SER A 169 12.62 7.73 -3.03
C SER A 169 11.63 8.73 -3.62
N SER A 170 11.36 9.81 -2.89
CA SER A 170 10.58 10.94 -3.39
C SER A 170 11.52 12.13 -3.62
N GLY A 171 11.16 13.06 -4.48
CA GLY A 171 11.96 14.28 -4.70
C GLY A 171 12.20 15.12 -3.44
N GLU A 172 11.47 14.84 -2.35
CA GLU A 172 11.55 15.51 -1.04
C GLU A 172 12.31 14.67 0.01
N GLY A 173 12.74 13.45 -0.32
CA GLY A 173 13.48 12.55 0.57
C GLY A 173 13.02 11.10 0.51
N ASP A 174 13.70 10.28 1.31
CA ASP A 174 13.50 8.82 1.32
C ASP A 174 12.57 8.40 2.45
N ALA A 175 11.50 7.68 2.10
CA ALA A 175 10.57 7.08 3.06
C ALA A 175 10.77 5.57 3.14
N LEU A 176 10.82 5.02 4.34
CA LEU A 176 10.88 3.57 4.55
C LEU A 176 9.49 2.98 4.75
N LYS A 177 9.18 1.90 4.02
CA LYS A 177 7.92 1.18 4.15
C LYS A 177 8.17 -0.30 4.38
N LYS A 178 7.39 -0.90 5.28
CA LYS A 178 7.49 -2.32 5.61
C LYS A 178 6.28 -3.09 5.08
N HIS A 179 6.54 -4.18 4.37
CA HIS A 179 5.54 -5.14 3.90
C HIS A 179 5.73 -6.46 4.62
N HIS A 180 4.66 -7.01 5.19
CA HIS A 180 4.70 -8.27 5.92
C HIS A 180 3.92 -9.32 5.15
N ILE A 181 4.55 -10.47 4.90
CA ILE A 181 3.92 -11.62 4.23
C ILE A 181 4.12 -12.85 5.14
N PRO A 182 3.04 -13.52 5.59
CA PRO A 182 3.16 -14.67 6.46
C PRO A 182 3.78 -15.84 5.68
N VAL A 183 4.63 -16.62 6.33
CA VAL A 183 5.21 -17.84 5.78
C VAL A 183 4.25 -18.99 6.08
N PRO A 184 3.74 -19.70 5.07
CA PRO A 184 2.86 -20.82 5.30
C PRO A 184 3.64 -21.97 5.96
N GLN A 185 2.96 -22.76 6.79
CA GLN A 185 3.60 -23.76 7.68
C GLN A 185 4.39 -24.81 6.90
N ASN A 186 3.88 -25.22 5.75
CA ASN A 186 4.49 -26.19 4.84
C ASN A 186 5.76 -25.66 4.14
N GLU A 187 6.03 -24.36 4.15
CA GLU A 187 7.18 -23.75 3.47
C GLU A 187 8.27 -23.30 4.45
N MET A 188 8.10 -23.57 5.75
CA MET A 188 9.03 -23.13 6.80
C MET A 188 10.44 -23.69 6.62
N GLU A 189 10.58 -24.88 6.03
CA GLU A 189 11.87 -25.50 5.72
C GLU A 189 12.59 -24.84 4.55
N HIS A 190 11.85 -24.22 3.62
CA HIS A 190 12.39 -23.52 2.45
C HIS A 190 12.69 -22.04 2.74
N LEU A 191 12.27 -21.54 3.91
CA LEU A 191 12.45 -20.15 4.31
C LEU A 191 13.91 -19.64 4.23
N PRO A 192 14.95 -20.38 4.65
CA PRO A 192 16.33 -19.92 4.53
C PRO A 192 16.73 -19.66 3.07
N LYS A 193 16.37 -20.55 2.15
CA LYS A 193 16.67 -20.40 0.71
C LYS A 193 15.97 -19.19 0.10
N VAL A 194 14.72 -18.95 0.50
CA VAL A 194 13.96 -17.77 0.05
C VAL A 194 14.62 -16.47 0.56
N LEU A 195 15.07 -16.44 1.82
CA LEU A 195 15.78 -15.30 2.39
C LEU A 195 17.11 -15.03 1.66
N GLU A 196 17.91 -16.07 1.42
CA GLU A 196 19.17 -15.97 0.67
C GLU A 196 18.94 -15.39 -0.74
N ALA A 197 17.97 -15.92 -1.48
CA ALA A 197 17.64 -15.42 -2.83
C ALA A 197 17.27 -13.92 -2.82
N PHE A 198 16.54 -13.45 -1.81
CA PHE A 198 16.25 -12.03 -1.67
C PHE A 198 17.49 -11.21 -1.29
N GLN A 199 18.36 -11.71 -0.41
CA GLN A 199 19.61 -11.03 -0.03
C GLN A 199 20.57 -10.87 -1.21
N GLU A 200 20.68 -11.89 -2.06
CA GLU A 200 21.45 -11.82 -3.32
C GLU A 200 20.87 -10.76 -4.27
N SER A 201 19.54 -10.72 -4.42
CA SER A 201 18.89 -9.73 -5.29
C SER A 201 19.10 -8.28 -4.85
N ILE A 202 19.23 -8.04 -3.54
CA ILE A 202 19.54 -6.72 -2.96
C ILE A 202 20.99 -6.35 -3.27
N SER A 203 21.92 -7.30 -3.07
CA SER A 203 23.36 -7.10 -3.26
C SER A 203 23.71 -6.71 -4.71
N ILE A 204 23.05 -7.35 -5.69
CA ILE A 204 23.18 -7.02 -7.11
C ILE A 204 22.71 -5.59 -7.41
N THR A 205 21.75 -5.08 -6.66
CA THR A 205 21.17 -3.75 -6.87
C THR A 205 22.07 -2.64 -6.31
N GLN A 206 22.88 -2.91 -5.28
CA GLN A 206 23.80 -1.91 -4.69
C GLN A 206 25.11 -1.73 -5.48
N GLN A 207 25.40 -2.60 -6.43
CA GLN A 207 26.60 -2.54 -7.28
C GLN A 207 26.39 -1.81 -8.62
N LYS A 208 25.17 -1.33 -8.91
CA LYS A 208 24.84 -0.51 -10.08
C LYS A 208 24.58 0.92 -9.68
#